data_AF-Q6RVH7-F1
#
_entry.id   AF-Q6RVH7-F1
#
_cell.length_a   1.000
_cell.length_b   1.000
_cell.length_c   1.000
_cell.angle_alpha   90.00
_cell.angle_beta   90.00
_cell.angle_gamma   90.00
#
_symmetry.space_group_name_H-M   'P 1'
#
loop_
_entity.id
_entity.type
_entity.pdbx_description
1 polymer ?
#
loop_
_entity_poly.entity_id
_entity_poly.type
_entity_poly.pdbx_seq_one_letter_code
_entity_poly.pdbx_strand_id
1 'polypeptide(L)'
;INDLKVLKDQSSTNTEDLREAFINCASKETFFLWKKYKEDKQKEKDAKSQNDEVQKQLNEGTIPDDFKRQMFYTLGDYRDLCLGNDLGKHEDTTGISDTVTRILKKEKKGSQTISPETWWNEIKEDVWQGMLCGLSHHIGDDEKKGEKLSKSEAYQYSKLKDELEDFAKTPQFLRWFI
;
A
#
# COMPACT_ATOMS: atom_id res chain seq x y z
N ILE A 1 -5.46 2.32 -7.36
CA ILE A 1 -6.91 2.56 -7.13
C ILE A 1 -7.89 1.89 -8.10
N ASN A 2 -7.50 1.46 -9.32
CA ASN A 2 -8.47 1.02 -10.35
C ASN A 2 -9.41 -0.10 -9.91
N ASP A 3 -8.91 -1.12 -9.21
CA ASP A 3 -9.73 -2.27 -8.79
C ASP A 3 -10.80 -1.84 -7.76
N LEU A 4 -10.49 -0.86 -6.90
CA LEU A 4 -11.47 -0.26 -5.97
C LEU A 4 -12.57 0.53 -6.69
N LYS A 5 -12.26 1.16 -7.84
CA LYS A 5 -13.29 1.79 -8.67
C LYS A 5 -14.25 0.76 -9.25
N VAL A 6 -13.73 -0.36 -9.74
CA VAL A 6 -14.57 -1.42 -10.32
C VAL A 6 -15.55 -1.96 -9.27
N LEU A 7 -15.13 -2.11 -8.01
CA LEU A 7 -16.02 -2.52 -6.91
C LEU A 7 -17.15 -1.52 -6.61
N LYS A 8 -16.96 -0.23 -6.91
CA LYS A 8 -18.01 0.80 -6.77
C LYS A 8 -19.18 0.49 -7.69
N ASP A 9 -18.89 0.06 -8.92
CA ASP A 9 -19.87 -0.18 -9.97
C ASP A 9 -20.49 -1.60 -9.92
N GLN A 10 -19.96 -2.49 -9.08
CA GLN A 10 -20.46 -3.84 -8.92
C GLN A 10 -21.61 -3.95 -7.89
N SER A 11 -22.65 -4.68 -8.29
CA SER A 11 -23.87 -4.90 -7.49
C SER A 11 -23.70 -5.97 -6.42
N SER A 12 -22.88 -7.00 -6.69
CA SER A 12 -22.54 -8.09 -5.77
C SER A 12 -21.04 -8.07 -5.47
N THR A 13 -20.70 -7.64 -4.26
CA THR A 13 -19.34 -7.58 -3.74
C THR A 13 -19.35 -7.98 -2.26
N ASN A 14 -18.34 -8.72 -1.84
CA ASN A 14 -18.12 -9.17 -0.47
C ASN A 14 -16.83 -8.59 0.13
N THR A 15 -16.51 -8.93 1.37
CA THR A 15 -15.30 -8.41 2.05
C THR A 15 -14.00 -8.97 1.48
N GLU A 16 -14.01 -10.17 0.89
CA GLU A 16 -12.83 -10.74 0.23
C GLU A 16 -12.52 -9.99 -1.06
N ASP A 17 -13.54 -9.68 -1.89
CA ASP A 17 -13.36 -8.87 -3.09
C ASP A 17 -12.77 -7.49 -2.73
N LEU A 18 -13.26 -6.91 -1.63
CA LEU A 18 -12.75 -5.64 -1.10
C LEU A 18 -11.29 -5.77 -0.63
N ARG A 19 -10.98 -6.81 0.15
CA ARG A 19 -9.61 -7.09 0.63
C ARG A 19 -8.65 -7.25 -0.54
N GLU A 20 -9.01 -8.07 -1.53
CA GLU A 20 -8.20 -8.31 -2.72
C GLU A 20 -7.96 -7.02 -3.50
N ALA A 21 -8.99 -6.18 -3.68
CA ALA A 21 -8.84 -4.90 -4.37
C ALA A 21 -7.88 -3.94 -3.66
N PHE A 22 -7.88 -3.88 -2.32
CA PHE A 22 -6.91 -3.09 -1.55
C PHE A 22 -5.49 -3.62 -1.76
N ILE A 23 -5.27 -4.94 -1.64
CA ILE A 23 -3.97 -5.59 -1.83
C ILE A 23 -3.45 -5.35 -3.25
N ASN A 24 -4.26 -5.61 -4.27
CA ASN A 24 -3.89 -5.45 -5.67
C ASN A 24 -3.60 -3.99 -6.01
N CYS A 25 -4.39 -3.04 -5.50
CA CYS A 25 -4.15 -1.63 -5.72
C CYS A 25 -2.83 -1.17 -5.09
N ALA A 26 -2.58 -1.51 -3.83
CA ALA A 26 -1.35 -1.13 -3.13
C ALA A 26 -0.09 -1.80 -3.74
N SER A 27 -0.22 -3.06 -4.18
CA SER A 27 0.84 -3.79 -4.89
C SER A 27 1.20 -3.11 -6.22
N LYS A 28 0.21 -2.87 -7.09
CA LYS A 28 0.41 -2.17 -8.38
C LYS A 28 0.97 -0.77 -8.18
N GLU A 29 0.45 -0.04 -7.19
CA GLU A 29 0.93 1.30 -6.88
C GLU A 29 2.39 1.29 -6.46
N THR A 30 2.79 0.38 -5.58
CA THR A 30 4.19 0.22 -5.16
C THR A 30 5.10 -0.13 -6.35
N PHE A 31 4.63 -1.01 -7.24
CA PHE A 31 5.37 -1.37 -8.44
C PHE A 31 5.63 -0.16 -9.36
N PHE A 32 4.62 0.68 -9.62
CA PHE A 32 4.79 1.88 -10.42
C PHE A 32 5.54 2.98 -9.69
N LEU A 33 5.35 3.11 -8.37
CA LEU A 33 6.07 4.05 -7.52
C LEU A 33 7.57 3.80 -7.57
N TRP A 34 8.01 2.53 -7.58
CA TRP A 34 9.43 2.18 -7.75
C TRP A 34 9.98 2.64 -9.10
N LYS A 35 9.24 2.45 -10.19
CA LYS A 35 9.65 2.92 -11.53
C LYS A 35 9.86 4.44 -11.51
N LYS A 36 8.88 5.18 -10.96
CA LYS A 36 8.96 6.63 -10.85
C LYS A 36 10.12 7.07 -9.95
N TYR A 37 10.32 6.41 -8.80
CA TYR A 37 11.45 6.68 -7.91
C TYR A 37 12.78 6.55 -8.62
N LYS A 38 12.97 5.49 -9.42
CA LYS A 38 14.17 5.31 -10.24
C LYS A 38 14.33 6.40 -11.30
N GLU A 39 13.25 6.76 -12.00
CA GLU A 39 13.26 7.83 -12.99
C GLU A 39 13.63 9.18 -12.37
N ASP A 40 13.15 9.47 -11.16
CA ASP A 40 13.47 10.72 -10.46
C ASP A 40 14.91 10.74 -9.97
N LYS A 41 15.43 9.61 -9.43
CA LYS A 41 16.87 9.46 -9.10
C LYS A 41 17.77 9.63 -10.33
N GLN A 42 17.29 9.29 -11.52
CA GLN A 42 18.02 9.50 -12.78
C GLN A 42 18.07 10.98 -13.23
N LYS A 43 17.27 11.88 -12.64
CA LYS A 43 17.28 13.31 -12.96
C LYS A 43 18.19 14.12 -12.02
N GLU A 44 18.68 13.50 -10.94
CA GLU A 44 19.58 14.13 -9.96
C GLU A 44 21.03 14.23 -10.48
N LYS A 45 21.85 15.09 -9.85
CA LYS A 45 23.30 15.12 -10.13
C LYS A 45 23.90 13.75 -9.76
N ASP A 46 24.75 13.18 -10.63
CA ASP A 46 25.28 11.81 -10.54
C ASP A 46 24.25 10.66 -10.76
N ALA A 47 23.15 10.97 -11.46
CA ALA A 47 22.05 10.11 -11.89
C ALA A 47 22.34 8.62 -12.13
N LYS A 48 23.38 8.30 -12.92
CA LYS A 48 23.69 6.92 -13.31
C LYS A 48 24.19 6.11 -12.11
N SER A 49 25.03 6.71 -11.27
CA SER A 49 25.56 6.07 -10.06
C SER A 49 24.46 5.84 -9.02
N GLN A 50 23.53 6.78 -8.87
CA GLN A 50 22.45 6.64 -7.88
C GLN A 50 21.39 5.62 -8.30
N ASN A 51 20.99 5.58 -9.58
CA ASN A 51 20.02 4.62 -10.06
C ASN A 51 20.54 3.17 -9.94
N ASP A 52 21.81 2.95 -10.30
CA ASP A 52 22.44 1.64 -10.19
C ASP A 52 22.59 1.21 -8.73
N GLU A 53 22.91 2.14 -7.83
CA GLU A 53 23.04 1.88 -6.39
C GLU A 53 21.71 1.47 -5.75
N VAL A 54 20.62 2.22 -5.99
CA VAL A 54 19.31 1.87 -5.40
C VAL A 54 18.77 0.54 -5.95
N GLN A 55 19.04 0.22 -7.21
CA GLN A 55 18.67 -1.08 -7.79
C GLN A 55 19.52 -2.21 -7.19
N LYS A 56 20.82 -1.97 -6.96
CA LYS A 56 21.71 -2.95 -6.33
C LYS A 56 21.24 -3.26 -4.90
N GLN A 57 20.93 -2.24 -4.11
CA GLN A 57 20.36 -2.41 -2.76
C GLN A 57 19.10 -3.29 -2.80
N LEU A 58 18.17 -2.98 -3.72
CA LEU A 58 16.94 -3.77 -3.84
C LEU A 58 17.23 -5.22 -4.22
N ASN A 59 18.16 -5.47 -5.15
CA ASN A 59 18.57 -6.82 -5.56
C ASN A 59 19.21 -7.63 -4.42
N GLU A 60 19.83 -6.98 -3.45
CA GLU A 60 20.40 -7.61 -2.26
C GLU A 60 19.30 -7.92 -1.20
N GLY A 61 18.09 -7.40 -1.41
CA GLY A 61 16.94 -7.51 -0.51
C GLY A 61 16.82 -6.33 0.44
N THR A 62 17.43 -5.19 0.13
CA THR A 62 17.41 -3.98 0.96
C THR A 62 16.55 -2.91 0.30
N ILE A 63 15.51 -2.43 0.99
CA ILE A 63 14.67 -1.33 0.50
C ILE A 63 15.37 -0.01 0.83
N PRO A 64 15.66 0.87 -0.15
CA PRO A 64 16.22 2.19 0.13
C PRO A 64 15.32 2.99 1.07
N ASP A 65 15.89 3.65 2.08
CA ASP A 65 15.13 4.34 3.13
C ASP A 65 14.17 5.42 2.60
N ASP A 66 14.61 6.22 1.62
CA ASP A 66 13.78 7.21 0.93
C ASP A 66 12.53 6.57 0.30
N PHE A 67 12.68 5.38 -0.29
CA PHE A 67 11.59 4.63 -0.91
C PHE A 67 10.70 3.95 0.14
N LYS A 68 11.29 3.38 1.20
CA LYS A 68 10.55 2.82 2.34
C LYS A 68 9.63 3.88 2.94
N ARG A 69 10.10 5.13 3.08
CA ARG A 69 9.27 6.26 3.52
C ARG A 69 8.09 6.49 2.58
N GLN A 70 8.29 6.47 1.25
CA GLN A 70 7.17 6.61 0.30
C GLN A 70 6.15 5.48 0.43
N MET A 71 6.58 4.25 0.70
CA MET A 71 5.65 3.15 1.00
C MET A 71 4.83 3.42 2.26
N PHE A 72 5.39 4.06 3.29
CA PHE A 72 4.63 4.42 4.50
C PHE A 72 3.52 5.43 4.17
N TYR A 73 3.80 6.42 3.31
CA TYR A 73 2.80 7.35 2.78
C TYR A 73 1.68 6.62 2.06
N THR A 74 2.00 5.73 1.12
CA THR A 74 1.01 4.94 0.38
C THR A 74 0.12 4.15 1.35
N LEU A 75 0.69 3.42 2.32
CA LEU A 75 -0.09 2.66 3.30
C LEU A 75 -1.03 3.55 4.13
N GLY A 76 -0.52 4.72 4.57
CA GLY A 76 -1.31 5.71 5.30
C GLY A 76 -2.48 6.27 4.49
N ASP A 77 -2.28 6.51 3.20
CA ASP A 77 -3.34 7.00 2.31
C ASP A 77 -4.39 5.91 2.04
N TYR A 78 -4.00 4.63 1.86
CA TYR A 78 -4.97 3.52 1.80
C TYR A 78 -5.76 3.35 3.11
N ARG A 79 -5.13 3.57 4.27
CA ARG A 79 -5.83 3.59 5.56
C ARG A 79 -6.88 4.69 5.58
N ASP A 80 -6.50 5.92 5.27
CA ASP A 80 -7.43 7.05 5.34
C ASP A 80 -8.54 6.94 4.29
N LEU A 81 -8.25 6.36 3.13
CA LEU A 81 -9.25 6.01 2.13
C LEU A 81 -10.27 4.98 2.66
N CYS A 82 -9.80 3.95 3.35
CA CYS A 82 -10.65 2.94 3.99
C CYS A 82 -11.55 3.56 5.07
N LEU A 83 -10.99 4.43 5.92
CA LEU A 83 -11.71 5.04 7.03
C LEU A 83 -12.60 6.23 6.61
N GLY A 84 -12.45 6.72 5.38
CA GLY A 84 -13.15 7.93 4.92
C GLY A 84 -12.55 9.24 5.43
N ASN A 85 -11.29 9.21 5.84
CA ASN A 85 -10.51 10.38 6.26
C ASN A 85 -9.64 10.96 5.12
N ASP A 86 -9.62 10.31 3.95
CA ASP A 86 -8.86 10.79 2.79
C ASP A 86 -9.34 12.18 2.37
N LEU A 87 -8.41 13.13 2.39
CA LEU A 87 -8.59 14.53 1.99
C LEU A 87 -8.47 14.70 0.47
N GLY A 88 -8.01 13.66 -0.24
CA GLY A 88 -7.93 13.62 -1.69
C GLY A 88 -9.30 13.74 -2.35
N LYS A 89 -9.56 14.89 -3.00
CA LYS A 89 -10.80 15.12 -3.76
C LYS A 89 -10.65 14.78 -5.25
N HIS A 90 -9.95 13.70 -5.56
CA HIS A 90 -9.87 13.25 -6.94
C HIS A 90 -11.16 12.49 -7.31
N GLU A 91 -11.63 12.65 -8.54
CA GLU A 91 -12.83 11.94 -9.04
C GLU A 91 -12.72 10.43 -8.81
N ASP A 92 -11.50 9.92 -8.95
CA ASP A 92 -11.12 8.53 -8.80
C ASP A 92 -11.20 7.94 -7.39
N THR A 93 -11.06 8.78 -6.35
CA THR A 93 -11.13 8.35 -4.94
C THR A 93 -12.50 8.62 -4.34
N THR A 94 -13.32 9.43 -5.02
CA THR A 94 -14.65 9.83 -4.58
C THR A 94 -15.62 8.65 -4.50
N GLY A 95 -16.16 8.40 -3.31
CA GLY A 95 -17.14 7.34 -3.04
C GLY A 95 -16.54 5.95 -2.77
N ILE A 96 -15.21 5.84 -2.67
CA ILE A 96 -14.57 4.58 -2.25
C ILE A 96 -14.89 4.27 -0.78
N SER A 97 -14.79 5.25 0.13
CA SER A 97 -15.14 5.08 1.55
C SER A 97 -16.61 4.70 1.75
N ASP A 98 -17.51 5.25 0.92
CA ASP A 98 -18.93 4.86 0.88
C ASP A 98 -19.09 3.41 0.41
N THR A 99 -18.30 2.99 -0.58
CA THR A 99 -18.27 1.61 -1.08
C THR A 99 -17.77 0.64 -0.01
N VAL A 100 -16.68 0.96 0.68
CA VAL A 100 -16.17 0.20 1.83
C VAL A 100 -17.28 0.04 2.87
N THR A 101 -17.87 1.15 3.31
CA THR A 101 -18.94 1.15 4.32
C THR A 101 -20.15 0.34 3.88
N ARG A 102 -20.54 0.43 2.61
CA ARG A 102 -21.65 -0.33 2.02
C ARG A 102 -21.38 -1.83 2.05
N ILE A 103 -20.18 -2.27 1.67
CA ILE A 103 -19.80 -3.69 1.66
C ILE A 103 -19.74 -4.23 3.09
N LEU A 104 -19.08 -3.51 4.01
CA LEU A 104 -18.95 -3.94 5.42
C LEU A 104 -20.29 -4.05 6.14
N LYS A 105 -21.29 -3.23 5.77
CA LYS A 105 -22.65 -3.32 6.33
C LYS A 105 -23.44 -4.53 5.85
N LYS A 106 -23.08 -5.11 4.68
CA LYS A 106 -23.74 -6.32 4.15
C LYS A 106 -23.27 -7.57 4.91
N GLU A 107 -22.04 -7.57 5.39
CA GLU A 107 -21.49 -8.66 6.18
C GLU A 107 -21.91 -8.57 7.66
N LYS A 108 -22.38 -9.69 8.20
CA LYS A 108 -22.74 -9.83 9.60
C LYS A 108 -21.86 -10.88 10.27
N LYS A 109 -20.91 -10.45 11.10
CA LYS A 109 -20.34 -11.31 12.16
C LYS A 109 -21.33 -11.31 13.34
N GLY A 110 -22.38 -12.12 13.24
CA GLY A 110 -23.44 -12.17 14.27
C GLY A 110 -24.40 -10.97 14.20
N SER A 111 -24.54 -10.21 15.30
CA SER A 111 -25.49 -9.07 15.41
C SER A 111 -24.88 -7.68 15.14
N GLN A 112 -23.55 -7.58 14.99
CA GLN A 112 -22.85 -6.29 14.83
C GLN A 112 -22.28 -6.13 13.41
N THR A 113 -22.43 -4.92 12.86
CA THR A 113 -21.78 -4.48 11.63
C THR A 113 -20.30 -4.24 11.88
N ILE A 114 -19.43 -4.65 10.95
CA ILE A 114 -17.99 -4.42 11.03
C ILE A 114 -17.72 -2.93 10.71
N SER A 115 -16.96 -2.25 11.58
CA SER A 115 -16.54 -0.87 11.31
C SER A 115 -15.35 -0.85 10.35
N PRO A 116 -15.16 0.20 9.52
CA PRO A 116 -13.99 0.33 8.66
C PRO A 116 -12.66 0.25 9.44
N GLU A 117 -12.61 0.77 10.66
CA GLU A 117 -11.42 0.70 11.51
C GLU A 117 -11.11 -0.74 11.97
N THR A 118 -12.15 -1.47 12.40
CA THR A 118 -11.99 -2.89 12.75
C THR A 118 -11.52 -3.68 11.53
N TRP A 119 -12.13 -3.46 10.37
CA TRP A 119 -11.78 -4.16 9.14
C TRP A 119 -10.36 -3.82 8.64
N TRP A 120 -9.97 -2.54 8.67
CA TRP A 120 -8.59 -2.15 8.32
C TRP A 120 -7.56 -2.87 9.19
N ASN A 121 -7.85 -3.01 10.49
CA ASN A 121 -6.96 -3.75 11.40
C ASN A 121 -6.86 -5.25 11.06
N GLU A 122 -7.87 -5.84 10.41
CA GLU A 122 -7.82 -7.23 9.93
C GLU A 122 -6.97 -7.37 8.65
N ILE A 123 -6.89 -6.34 7.78
CA ILE A 123 -6.26 -6.47 6.45
C ILE A 123 -4.94 -5.71 6.26
N LYS A 124 -4.58 -4.77 7.15
CA LYS A 124 -3.42 -3.88 6.96
C LYS A 124 -2.09 -4.62 6.74
N GLU A 125 -1.93 -5.79 7.36
CA GLU A 125 -0.75 -6.64 7.18
C GLU A 125 -0.70 -7.23 5.77
N ASP A 126 -1.85 -7.66 5.25
CA ASP A 126 -1.97 -8.18 3.89
C ASP A 126 -1.72 -7.09 2.84
N VAL A 127 -2.21 -5.87 3.09
CA VAL A 127 -1.96 -4.72 2.21
C VAL A 127 -0.46 -4.44 2.13
N TRP A 128 0.22 -4.37 3.28
CA TRP A 128 1.66 -4.19 3.34
C TRP A 128 2.42 -5.34 2.65
N GLN A 129 1.98 -6.58 2.84
CA GLN A 129 2.56 -7.73 2.16
C GLN A 129 2.36 -7.66 0.64
N GLY A 130 1.20 -7.18 0.18
CA GLY A 130 0.93 -6.88 -1.22
C GLY A 130 1.90 -5.85 -1.79
N MET A 131 2.21 -4.79 -1.04
CA MET A 131 3.21 -3.78 -1.43
C MET A 131 4.61 -4.37 -1.57
N LEU A 132 5.05 -5.19 -0.61
CA LEU A 132 6.33 -5.91 -0.70
C LEU A 132 6.39 -6.85 -1.90
N CYS A 133 5.28 -7.56 -2.19
CA CYS A 133 5.15 -8.40 -3.37
C CYS A 133 5.29 -7.59 -4.65
N GLY A 134 4.57 -6.47 -4.77
CA GLY A 134 4.68 -5.54 -5.91
C GLY A 134 6.10 -5.02 -6.13
N LEU A 135 6.81 -4.68 -5.06
CA LEU A 135 8.20 -4.26 -5.12
C LEU A 135 9.14 -5.39 -5.55
N SER A 136 8.89 -6.62 -5.09
CA SER A 136 9.73 -7.78 -5.38
C SER A 136 9.85 -8.12 -6.87
N HIS A 137 8.86 -7.73 -7.68
CA HIS A 137 8.89 -7.88 -9.14
C HIS A 137 9.98 -7.04 -9.83
N HIS A 138 10.65 -6.14 -9.11
CA HIS A 138 11.81 -5.40 -9.62
C HIS A 138 13.15 -6.06 -9.29
N ILE A 139 13.15 -7.22 -8.61
CA ILE A 139 14.35 -8.00 -8.24
C ILE A 139 14.61 -9.12 -9.28
N GLY A 140 14.77 -8.75 -10.55
CA GLY A 140 15.13 -9.67 -11.65
C GLY A 140 14.29 -10.95 -11.78
N ASP A 141 14.70 -11.86 -12.66
CA ASP A 141 14.00 -13.14 -12.90
C ASP A 141 14.37 -14.24 -11.88
N ASP A 142 15.04 -13.88 -10.79
CA ASP A 142 15.41 -14.83 -9.74
C ASP A 142 14.28 -14.86 -8.71
N GLU A 143 13.31 -15.75 -8.92
CA GLU A 143 12.16 -15.94 -8.03
C GLU A 143 12.59 -16.07 -6.56
N LYS A 144 13.75 -16.69 -6.28
CA LYS A 144 14.26 -16.85 -4.92
C LYS A 144 14.67 -15.52 -4.27
N LYS A 145 15.15 -14.55 -5.05
CA LYS A 145 15.49 -13.21 -4.55
C LYS A 145 14.25 -12.34 -4.35
N GLY A 146 13.27 -12.44 -5.24
CA GLY A 146 11.95 -11.82 -5.04
C GLY A 146 11.29 -12.33 -3.76
N GLU A 147 11.31 -13.66 -3.54
CA GLU A 147 10.82 -14.26 -2.30
C GLU A 147 11.61 -13.82 -1.06
N LYS A 148 12.93 -13.62 -1.18
CA LYS A 148 13.75 -13.14 -0.07
C LYS A 148 13.29 -11.77 0.44
N LEU A 149 12.92 -10.85 -0.46
CA LEU A 149 12.39 -9.54 -0.06
C LEU A 149 10.99 -9.68 0.55
N SER A 150 10.08 -10.37 -0.14
CA SER A 150 8.68 -10.47 0.30
C SER A 150 8.52 -11.27 1.60
N LYS A 151 9.42 -12.19 1.90
CA LYS A 151 9.45 -12.98 3.15
C LYS A 151 10.50 -12.47 4.15
N SER A 152 11.13 -11.33 3.90
CA SER A 152 12.16 -10.76 4.76
C SER A 152 11.61 -10.45 6.15
N GLU A 153 12.22 -11.01 7.19
CA GLU A 153 11.85 -10.69 8.58
C GLU A 153 11.97 -9.20 8.88
N ALA A 154 12.94 -8.50 8.27
CA ALA A 154 13.19 -7.08 8.51
C ALA A 154 12.03 -6.17 8.04
N TYR A 155 11.23 -6.63 7.07
CA TYR A 155 10.11 -5.87 6.52
C TYR A 155 8.74 -6.46 6.90
N GLN A 156 8.70 -7.47 7.78
CA GLN A 156 7.43 -7.96 8.30
C GLN A 156 6.69 -6.83 9.01
N TYR A 157 5.38 -6.76 8.79
CA TYR A 157 4.53 -5.75 9.41
C TYR A 157 4.70 -5.72 10.92
N SER A 158 4.75 -6.90 11.56
CA SER A 158 4.93 -7.05 13.01
C SER A 158 6.22 -6.41 13.56
N LYS A 159 7.29 -6.36 12.76
CA LYS A 159 8.57 -5.76 13.15
C LYS A 159 8.59 -4.25 12.96
N LEU A 160 7.85 -3.75 11.97
CA LEU A 160 7.71 -2.32 11.67
C LEU A 160 6.43 -1.71 12.25
N LYS A 161 5.70 -2.46 13.07
CA LYS A 161 4.33 -2.14 13.48
C LYS A 161 4.21 -0.75 14.08
N ASP A 162 5.07 -0.44 15.04
CA ASP A 162 5.02 0.85 15.74
C ASP A 162 5.29 1.99 14.76
N GLU A 163 6.34 1.88 13.93
CA GLU A 163 6.66 2.87 12.89
C GLU A 163 5.51 3.07 11.88
N LEU A 164 4.95 1.97 11.37
CA LEU A 164 3.88 1.99 10.37
C LEU A 164 2.57 2.55 10.94
N GLU A 165 2.20 2.11 12.14
CA GLU A 165 0.96 2.54 12.77
C GLU A 165 1.04 4.00 13.25
N ASP A 166 2.13 4.42 13.87
CA ASP A 166 2.29 5.80 14.33
C ASP A 166 2.31 6.76 13.15
N PHE A 167 2.99 6.37 12.05
CA PHE A 167 2.95 7.13 10.81
C PHE A 167 1.52 7.18 10.24
N ALA A 168 0.84 6.04 10.07
CA ALA A 168 -0.49 6.00 9.46
C ALA A 168 -1.60 6.64 10.32
N LYS A 169 -1.42 6.73 11.64
CA LYS A 169 -2.34 7.42 12.56
C LYS A 169 -2.15 8.94 12.56
N THR A 170 -0.97 9.43 12.18
CA THR A 170 -0.73 10.88 12.04
C THR A 170 -1.74 11.46 11.04
N PRO A 171 -2.49 12.53 11.37
CA PRO A 171 -3.48 13.10 10.46
C PRO A 171 -2.91 13.37 9.06
N GLN A 172 -3.64 13.00 7.99
CA GLN A 172 -3.13 13.06 6.61
C GLN A 172 -2.54 14.41 6.24
N PHE A 173 -3.21 15.51 6.63
CA PHE A 173 -2.69 16.87 6.43
C PHE A 173 -1.28 17.06 7.01
N LEU A 174 -1.01 16.56 8.22
CA LEU A 174 0.31 16.68 8.84
C LEU A 174 1.35 15.80 8.16
N ARG A 175 0.96 14.62 7.65
CA ARG A 175 1.88 13.77 6.88
C ARG A 175 2.32 14.47 5.60
N TRP A 176 1.37 15.06 4.86
CA TRP A 176 1.62 15.71 3.57
C TRP A 176 2.34 17.07 3.66
N PHE A 177 2.35 17.69 4.84
CA PHE A 177 3.01 18.99 5.04
C PHE A 177 4.54 18.89 5.19
N ILE A 178 5.08 17.70 5.44
CA ILE A 178 6.49 17.42 5.77
C ILE A 178 7.23 16.85 4.57
#